data_AF-A0A7W4ZBI1-F1
#
_entry.id   AF-A0A7W4ZBI1-F1
#
_cell.length_a   1.000
_cell.length_b   1.000
_cell.length_c   1.000
_cell.angle_alpha   90.00
_cell.angle_beta   90.00
_cell.angle_gamma   90.00
#
_symmetry.space_group_name_H-M   'P 1'
#
loop_
_entity.id
_entity.type
_entity.pdbx_description
1 polymer ?
#
loop_
_entity_poly.entity_id
_entity_poly.type
_entity_poly.pdbx_seq_one_letter_code
_entity_poly.pdbx_strand_id
1 'polypeptide(L)'
;MSFSDREKQLIRAAFTWGQITHKEGYTLSDLEIEKSVLFRRLLAGRPPLAFPPPLRHGFPWYEVIEGRGEHVVNASEASPECSIIAPGSKPGDTCILIDGAFWRVAETVREREEYIVEWGEYPLQWRLRKHWEVNYEMTQQLNNFRKDNPNAEIHFDSRPGHREYSEFRIDDEQTVWLSEWQLSRIGLSGWVWVGVPVDAPSSARLTPLFQDQQGPLVIGEADKKRGTGWLRIELAEGEFRFIKLGDKLEYQSLIPTAVTQFETLLHGIQGEELEVMDWRDDKPLRHYSVPTQLAPLEQFDLGDENYNLVPDNAYAG
;
A
#
# COMPACT_ATOMS: atom_id res chain seq x y z
N MET A 1 -3.06 -16.55 -40.14
CA MET A 1 -2.94 -17.09 -38.77
C MET A 1 -3.44 -16.01 -37.82
N SER A 2 -4.37 -16.33 -36.93
CA SER A 2 -4.81 -15.41 -35.87
C SER A 2 -4.01 -15.73 -34.62
N PHE A 3 -3.43 -14.72 -33.98
CA PHE A 3 -2.87 -14.87 -32.64
C PHE A 3 -3.98 -15.25 -31.66
N SER A 4 -3.66 -16.12 -30.71
CA SER A 4 -4.45 -16.32 -29.50
C SER A 4 -4.47 -15.05 -28.65
N ASP A 5 -5.45 -14.91 -27.76
CA ASP A 5 -5.54 -13.72 -26.90
C ASP A 5 -4.36 -13.61 -25.94
N ARG A 6 -3.82 -14.76 -25.50
CA ARG A 6 -2.57 -14.82 -24.73
C ARG A 6 -1.38 -14.27 -25.53
N GLU A 7 -1.22 -14.67 -26.79
CA GLU A 7 -0.13 -14.15 -27.64
C GLU A 7 -0.29 -12.64 -27.89
N LYS A 8 -1.52 -12.16 -28.11
CA LYS A 8 -1.79 -10.71 -28.24
C LYS A 8 -1.40 -9.96 -26.96
N GLN A 9 -1.69 -10.50 -25.78
CA GLN A 9 -1.34 -9.89 -24.50
C GLN A 9 0.19 -9.81 -24.31
N LEU A 10 0.91 -10.89 -24.62
CA LEU A 10 2.38 -10.90 -24.55
C LEU A 10 3.00 -9.87 -25.50
N ILE A 11 2.48 -9.77 -26.73
CA ILE A 11 2.93 -8.78 -27.72
C ILE A 11 2.68 -7.36 -27.20
N ARG A 12 1.50 -7.09 -26.64
CA ARG A 12 1.18 -5.77 -26.05
C ARG A 12 2.10 -5.43 -24.88
N ALA A 13 2.36 -6.36 -23.97
CA ALA A 13 3.25 -6.14 -22.83
C ALA A 13 4.68 -5.81 -23.29
N ALA A 14 5.22 -6.57 -24.24
CA ALA A 14 6.55 -6.33 -24.83
C ALA A 14 6.61 -4.98 -25.55
N PHE A 15 5.57 -4.63 -26.32
CA PHE A 15 5.50 -3.35 -27.02
C PHE A 15 5.45 -2.17 -26.05
N THR A 16 4.55 -2.20 -25.06
CA THR A 16 4.44 -1.16 -24.03
C THR A 16 5.74 -0.97 -23.28
N TRP A 17 6.39 -2.08 -22.88
CA TRP A 17 7.67 -2.03 -22.20
C TRP A 17 8.76 -1.40 -23.08
N GLY A 18 8.84 -1.80 -24.35
CA GLY A 18 9.79 -1.23 -25.31
C GLY A 18 9.59 0.27 -25.56
N GLN A 19 8.35 0.77 -25.55
CA GLN A 19 8.07 2.20 -25.66
C GLN A 19 8.54 2.98 -24.43
N ILE A 20 8.33 2.44 -23.23
CA ILE A 20 8.78 3.06 -21.98
C ILE A 20 10.30 3.12 -21.94
N THR A 21 10.99 2.02 -22.22
CA THR A 21 12.46 1.97 -22.19
C THR A 21 13.10 2.89 -23.22
N HIS A 22 12.50 2.98 -24.43
CA HIS A 22 12.93 3.93 -25.45
C HIS A 22 12.75 5.39 -25.00
N LYS A 23 11.61 5.73 -24.39
CA LYS A 23 11.32 7.07 -23.88
C LYS A 23 12.31 7.49 -22.80
N GLU A 24 12.66 6.56 -21.90
CA GLU A 24 13.61 6.80 -20.81
C GLU A 24 15.08 6.74 -21.27
N GLY A 25 15.35 6.38 -22.52
CA GLY A 25 16.69 6.43 -23.13
C GLY A 25 17.63 5.29 -22.75
N TYR A 26 17.11 4.17 -22.23
CA TYR A 26 17.92 3.02 -21.83
C TYR A 26 18.05 1.98 -22.96
N THR A 27 19.28 1.54 -23.23
CA THR A 27 19.54 0.28 -23.96
C THR A 27 19.75 -0.83 -22.95
N LEU A 28 18.82 -1.79 -22.92
CA LEU A 28 18.82 -2.87 -21.93
C LEU A 28 19.34 -4.18 -22.51
N SER A 29 20.13 -4.89 -21.73
CA SER A 29 20.57 -6.26 -21.97
C SER A 29 19.46 -7.26 -21.67
N ASP A 30 19.53 -8.47 -22.24
CA ASP A 30 18.56 -9.55 -22.02
C ASP A 30 18.32 -9.84 -20.53
N LEU A 31 19.38 -9.76 -19.71
CA LEU A 31 19.32 -9.96 -18.26
C LEU A 31 18.49 -8.87 -17.55
N GLU A 32 18.57 -7.62 -18.02
CA GLU A 32 17.78 -6.51 -17.46
C GLU A 32 16.31 -6.62 -17.86
N ILE A 33 16.02 -7.16 -19.04
CA ILE A 33 14.65 -7.48 -19.47
C ILE A 33 14.04 -8.54 -18.56
N GLU A 34 14.76 -9.65 -18.36
CA GLU A 34 14.32 -10.78 -17.53
C GLU A 34 14.07 -10.37 -16.08
N LYS A 35 14.94 -9.52 -15.52
CA LYS A 35 14.82 -9.04 -14.13
C LYS A 35 13.87 -7.85 -13.98
N SER A 36 13.36 -7.29 -15.06
CA SER A 36 12.50 -6.10 -15.01
C SER A 36 11.18 -6.42 -14.29
N VAL A 37 11.02 -5.86 -13.08
CA VAL A 37 9.79 -5.97 -12.30
C VAL A 37 8.61 -5.33 -13.05
N LEU A 38 8.86 -4.23 -13.76
CA LEU A 38 7.86 -3.60 -14.63
C LEU A 38 7.45 -4.52 -15.78
N PHE A 39 8.39 -5.21 -16.43
CA PHE A 39 8.04 -6.13 -17.50
C PHE A 39 7.21 -7.31 -16.99
N ARG A 40 7.59 -7.90 -15.84
CA ARG A 40 6.79 -8.94 -15.17
C ARG A 40 5.38 -8.47 -14.82
N ARG A 41 5.26 -7.23 -14.34
CA ARG A 41 3.96 -6.59 -14.08
C ARG A 41 3.09 -6.51 -15.34
N LEU A 42 3.65 -6.05 -16.46
CA LEU A 42 2.97 -5.96 -17.74
C LEU A 42 2.55 -7.35 -18.27
N LEU A 43 3.42 -8.36 -18.12
CA LEU A 43 3.12 -9.75 -18.47
C LEU A 43 1.97 -10.33 -17.65
N ALA A 44 1.85 -9.94 -16.37
CA ALA A 44 0.72 -10.27 -15.51
C ALA A 44 -0.58 -9.51 -15.87
N GLY A 45 -0.57 -8.73 -16.96
CA GLY A 45 -1.72 -7.96 -17.43
C GLY A 45 -1.92 -6.63 -16.69
N ARG A 46 -0.98 -6.22 -15.85
CA ARG A 46 -1.11 -4.99 -15.06
C ARG A 46 -0.38 -3.83 -15.72
N PRO A 47 -1.03 -2.67 -15.88
CA PRO A 47 -0.39 -1.53 -16.49
C PRO A 47 0.67 -0.93 -15.55
N PRO A 48 1.53 -0.06 -16.07
CA PRO A 48 2.40 0.77 -15.25
C PRO A 48 1.57 1.60 -14.27
N LEU A 49 2.13 1.89 -13.10
CA LEU A 49 1.53 2.86 -12.18
C LEU A 49 1.62 4.28 -12.74
N ALA A 50 0.73 5.17 -12.29
CA ALA A 50 0.73 6.58 -12.67
C ALA A 50 2.04 7.30 -12.31
N PHE A 51 2.69 6.87 -11.23
CA PHE A 51 3.97 7.38 -10.75
C PHE A 51 4.96 6.21 -10.55
N PRO A 52 6.28 6.48 -10.46
CA PRO A 52 7.25 5.44 -10.11
C PRO A 52 7.04 4.93 -8.68
N PRO A 53 6.98 3.61 -8.45
CA PRO A 53 6.83 3.06 -7.10
C PRO A 53 8.04 3.36 -6.21
N PRO A 54 7.90 3.25 -4.88
CA PRO A 54 9.03 3.16 -3.98
C PRO A 54 10.05 2.10 -4.39
N LEU A 55 11.28 2.29 -3.96
CA LEU A 55 12.33 1.30 -4.14
C LEU A 55 12.61 0.58 -2.83
N ARG A 56 12.82 -0.73 -2.91
CA ARG A 56 13.34 -1.57 -1.83
C ARG A 56 14.63 -2.21 -2.30
N HIS A 57 15.75 -1.82 -1.69
CA HIS A 57 17.10 -2.23 -2.08
C HIS A 57 17.39 -2.02 -3.58
N GLY A 58 16.87 -0.94 -4.15
CA GLY A 58 17.03 -0.58 -5.56
C GLY A 58 16.02 -1.22 -6.52
N PHE A 59 15.08 -2.04 -6.03
CA PHE A 59 14.05 -2.66 -6.86
C PHE A 59 12.68 -2.01 -6.66
N PRO A 60 11.86 -1.83 -7.72
CA PRO A 60 10.48 -1.35 -7.62
C PRO A 60 9.64 -2.16 -6.64
N TRP A 61 9.06 -1.48 -5.64
CA TRP A 61 8.29 -2.08 -4.57
C TRP A 61 6.79 -1.79 -4.76
N TYR A 62 6.15 -2.50 -5.69
CA TYR A 62 4.72 -2.32 -5.99
C TYR A 62 3.81 -2.70 -4.82
N GLU A 63 4.23 -3.70 -4.04
CA GLU A 63 3.45 -4.24 -2.91
C GLU A 63 3.15 -3.19 -1.84
N VAL A 64 4.04 -2.24 -1.59
CA VAL A 64 3.82 -1.19 -0.58
C VAL A 64 2.70 -0.21 -0.97
N ILE A 65 2.34 -0.15 -2.25
CA ILE A 65 1.26 0.69 -2.78
C ILE A 65 -0.05 -0.09 -2.90
N GLU A 66 0.05 -1.28 -3.46
CA GLU A 66 -1.09 -2.13 -3.83
C GLU A 66 -1.58 -2.97 -2.65
N GLY A 67 -0.65 -3.40 -1.80
CA GLY A 67 -0.88 -4.21 -0.61
C GLY A 67 -1.34 -3.40 0.59
N ARG A 68 -1.95 -4.08 1.56
CA ARG A 68 -2.32 -3.51 2.86
C ARG A 68 -1.52 -4.08 4.03
N GLY A 69 -0.65 -5.04 3.75
CA GLY A 69 0.18 -5.69 4.76
C GLY A 69 1.14 -4.72 5.43
N GLU A 70 1.48 -5.06 6.67
CA GLU A 70 2.61 -4.44 7.34
C GLU A 70 3.92 -5.00 6.77
N HIS A 71 4.87 -4.11 6.52
CA HIS A 71 6.16 -4.48 5.97
C HIS A 71 7.25 -4.27 6.99
N VAL A 72 7.97 -5.34 7.31
CA VAL A 72 9.20 -5.26 8.09
C VAL A 72 10.29 -4.65 7.22
N VAL A 73 10.87 -3.55 7.68
CA VAL A 73 11.88 -2.74 6.97
C VAL A 73 13.01 -2.32 7.90
N ASN A 74 14.15 -1.98 7.32
CA ASN A 74 15.22 -1.25 8.01
C ASN A 74 15.07 0.24 7.73
N ALA A 75 15.12 1.06 8.77
CA ALA A 75 15.08 2.50 8.63
C ALA A 75 16.23 3.20 9.39
N SER A 76 16.74 4.28 8.83
CA SER A 76 17.68 5.18 9.51
C SER A 76 16.99 6.10 10.52
N GLU A 77 17.76 6.87 11.26
CA GLU A 77 17.21 8.08 11.89
C GLU A 77 16.78 9.11 10.82
N ALA A 78 15.84 9.97 11.18
CA ALA A 78 15.38 11.05 10.31
C ALA A 78 16.48 12.12 10.20
N SER A 79 16.75 12.57 8.97
CA SER A 79 17.78 13.58 8.68
C SER A 79 17.14 14.88 8.16
N PRO A 80 17.26 16.00 8.90
CA PRO A 80 16.65 17.28 8.53
C PRO A 80 17.42 18.03 7.42
N GLU A 81 18.61 17.55 7.04
CA GLU A 81 19.49 18.20 6.06
C GLU A 81 19.95 17.21 4.98
N CYS A 82 19.01 16.40 4.48
CA CYS A 82 19.33 15.47 3.39
C CYS A 82 19.75 16.26 2.13
N SER A 83 21.05 16.21 1.81
CA SER A 83 21.61 16.75 0.56
C SER A 83 21.13 16.00 -0.69
N ILE A 84 20.55 14.81 -0.48
CA ILE A 84 19.93 13.97 -1.50
C ILE A 84 18.43 14.24 -1.51
N ILE A 85 17.92 14.66 -2.66
CA ILE A 85 16.49 14.91 -2.86
C ILE A 85 15.78 13.56 -3.04
N ALA A 86 15.02 13.15 -2.02
CA ALA A 86 14.05 12.06 -2.16
C ALA A 86 12.96 12.42 -3.18
N PRO A 87 12.31 11.43 -3.83
CA PRO A 87 11.21 11.70 -4.74
C PRO A 87 10.11 12.53 -4.07
N GLY A 88 9.74 13.65 -4.69
CA GLY A 88 8.71 14.57 -4.16
C GLY A 88 9.20 15.50 -3.05
N SER A 89 10.47 15.44 -2.66
CA SER A 89 11.06 16.31 -1.63
C SER A 89 11.66 17.59 -2.19
N LYS A 90 11.77 18.60 -1.33
CA LYS A 90 12.47 19.87 -1.59
C LYS A 90 13.74 19.95 -0.73
N PRO A 91 14.74 20.74 -1.14
CA PRO A 91 15.90 21.02 -0.30
C PRO A 91 15.48 21.55 1.07
N GLY A 92 15.96 20.91 2.14
CA GLY A 92 15.60 21.23 3.52
C GLY A 92 14.43 20.42 4.10
N ASP A 93 13.82 19.53 3.32
CA ASP A 93 12.86 18.56 3.86
C ASP A 93 13.57 17.46 4.65
N THR A 94 12.98 17.08 5.77
CA THR A 94 13.43 15.91 6.55
C THR A 94 13.16 14.63 5.77
N CYS A 95 14.18 13.78 5.65
CA CYS A 95 14.07 12.50 4.97
C CYS A 95 14.52 11.34 5.87
N ILE A 96 14.04 10.14 5.57
CA ILE A 96 14.42 8.90 6.25
C ILE A 96 14.78 7.84 5.21
N LEU A 97 15.88 7.11 5.42
CA LEU A 97 16.29 6.03 4.53
C LEU A 97 15.56 4.75 4.95
N ILE A 98 14.69 4.21 4.08
CA ILE A 98 13.97 2.96 4.31
C ILE A 98 14.42 1.95 3.26
N ASP A 99 14.99 0.84 3.71
CA ASP A 99 15.52 -0.25 2.87
C ASP A 99 16.34 0.24 1.66
N GLY A 100 17.14 1.29 1.85
CA GLY A 100 18.02 1.85 0.82
C GLY A 100 17.39 2.89 -0.11
N ALA A 101 16.18 3.37 0.16
CA ALA A 101 15.56 4.48 -0.55
C ALA A 101 15.21 5.63 0.40
N PHE A 102 15.39 6.88 -0.02
CA PHE A 102 15.01 8.03 0.82
C PHE A 102 13.53 8.36 0.64
N TRP A 103 12.83 8.46 1.76
CA TRP A 103 11.42 8.86 1.85
C TRP A 103 11.33 10.20 2.55
N ARG A 104 10.34 11.01 2.18
CA ARG A 104 10.09 12.27 2.88
C ARG A 104 9.36 11.99 4.19
N VAL A 105 9.79 12.62 5.27
CA VAL A 105 9.05 12.63 6.53
C VAL A 105 8.00 13.73 6.45
N ALA A 106 6.72 13.34 6.38
CA ALA A 106 5.59 14.26 6.39
C ALA A 106 5.31 14.78 7.80
N GLU A 107 5.42 13.89 8.80
CA GLU A 107 5.16 14.20 10.20
C GLU A 107 6.05 13.34 11.11
N THR A 108 6.54 13.93 12.21
CA THR A 108 7.19 13.19 13.30
C THR A 108 6.18 13.04 14.43
N VAL A 109 5.61 11.84 14.57
CA VAL A 109 4.61 11.53 15.62
C VAL A 109 5.32 11.36 16.96
N ARG A 110 6.41 10.57 16.95
CA ARG A 110 7.29 10.38 18.10
C ARG A 110 8.72 10.27 17.62
N GLU A 111 9.57 11.19 18.06
CA GLU A 111 10.97 11.23 17.67
C GLU A 111 11.66 9.88 17.92
N ARG A 112 12.40 9.39 16.93
CA ARG A 112 13.12 8.09 16.92
C ARG A 112 12.27 6.83 17.02
N GLU A 113 10.95 6.93 17.05
CA GLU A 113 10.05 5.79 17.22
C GLU A 113 8.93 5.71 16.18
N GLU A 114 8.36 6.84 15.76
CA GLU A 114 7.19 6.84 14.89
C GLU A 114 7.15 8.07 13.96
N TYR A 115 7.00 7.80 12.67
CA TYR A 115 6.96 8.81 11.61
C TYR A 115 5.83 8.54 10.63
N ILE A 116 5.30 9.60 10.03
CA ILE A 116 4.51 9.52 8.81
C ILE A 116 5.40 9.89 7.63
N VAL A 117 5.46 9.01 6.63
CA VAL A 117 6.35 9.13 5.47
C VAL A 117 5.58 9.12 4.17
N GLU A 118 6.16 9.75 3.15
CA GLU A 118 5.59 9.94 1.82
C GLU A 118 6.60 9.60 0.72
N TRP A 119 6.09 9.19 -0.44
CA TRP A 119 6.90 8.89 -1.62
C TRP A 119 6.40 9.61 -2.85
N GLY A 120 7.25 10.48 -3.42
CA GLY A 120 6.98 11.09 -4.71
C GLY A 120 5.70 11.92 -4.73
N GLU A 121 4.94 11.74 -5.80
CA GLU A 121 3.67 12.43 -6.04
C GLU A 121 2.45 11.58 -5.65
N TYR A 122 2.67 10.43 -5.02
CA TYR A 122 1.57 9.60 -4.57
C TYR A 122 0.77 10.29 -3.47
N PRO A 123 -0.56 10.39 -3.58
CA PRO A 123 -1.42 10.88 -2.50
C PRO A 123 -1.69 9.77 -1.47
N LEU A 124 -0.62 9.08 -1.05
CA LEU A 124 -0.61 8.09 0.02
C LEU A 124 0.46 8.45 1.04
N GLN A 125 0.18 8.06 2.27
CA GLN A 125 1.12 8.15 3.37
C GLN A 125 1.32 6.77 3.98
N TRP A 126 2.45 6.60 4.65
CA TRP A 126 2.76 5.37 5.38
C TRP A 126 3.21 5.72 6.78
N ARG A 127 2.81 4.89 7.73
CA ARG A 127 3.21 4.96 9.11
C ARG A 127 4.42 4.04 9.30
N LEU A 128 5.52 4.62 9.75
CA LEU A 128 6.74 3.91 10.08
C LEU A 128 6.87 3.86 11.59
N ARG A 129 6.89 2.66 12.18
CA ARG A 129 6.99 2.42 13.63
C ARG A 129 8.19 1.55 13.97
N LYS A 130 8.98 1.96 14.96
CA LYS A 130 10.04 1.13 15.52
C LYS A 130 9.39 0.02 16.35
N HIS A 131 9.61 -1.23 15.96
CA HIS A 131 9.07 -2.40 16.63
C HIS A 131 9.97 -2.81 17.81
N TRP A 132 11.28 -2.90 17.59
CA TRP A 132 12.28 -3.12 18.63
C TRP A 132 13.63 -2.51 18.25
N GLU A 133 14.48 -2.33 19.25
CA GLU A 133 15.87 -1.90 19.10
C GLU A 133 16.73 -2.63 20.14
N VAL A 134 17.87 -3.19 19.70
CA VAL A 134 18.81 -3.92 20.56
C VAL A 134 20.23 -3.48 20.25
N ASN A 135 21.02 -3.29 21.31
CA ASN A 135 22.45 -3.09 21.19
C ASN A 135 23.15 -4.40 20.79
N TYR A 136 23.80 -4.41 19.63
CA TYR A 136 24.47 -5.60 19.09
C TYR A 136 25.66 -6.04 19.96
N GLU A 137 26.41 -5.09 20.52
CA GLU A 137 27.52 -5.39 21.43
C GLU A 137 27.02 -6.03 22.73
N MET A 138 25.88 -5.58 23.25
CA MET A 138 25.24 -6.19 24.41
C MET A 138 24.81 -7.65 24.14
N THR A 139 24.39 -7.96 22.90
CA THR A 139 24.02 -9.32 22.48
C THR A 139 25.24 -10.24 22.39
N GLN A 140 26.36 -9.74 21.86
CA GLN A 140 27.66 -10.42 21.84
C GLN A 140 28.20 -10.65 23.26
N GLN A 141 28.18 -9.61 24.10
CA GLN A 141 28.64 -9.69 25.49
C GLN A 141 27.79 -10.65 26.33
N LEU A 142 26.47 -10.65 26.17
CA LEU A 142 25.58 -11.60 26.83
C LEU A 142 25.81 -13.04 26.36
N ASN A 143 26.04 -13.25 25.06
CA ASN A 143 26.37 -14.56 24.51
C ASN A 143 27.73 -15.08 25.02
N ASN A 144 28.74 -14.21 25.07
CA ASN A 144 30.06 -14.55 25.64
C ASN A 144 29.95 -14.84 27.15
N PHE A 145 29.21 -14.02 27.90
CA PHE A 145 28.97 -14.24 29.33
C PHE A 145 28.25 -15.55 29.62
N ARG A 146 27.22 -15.92 28.84
CA ARG A 146 26.51 -17.22 28.97
C ARG A 146 27.41 -18.40 28.62
N LYS A 147 28.34 -18.23 27.68
CA LYS A 147 29.33 -19.26 27.32
C LYS A 147 30.31 -19.51 28.47
N ASP A 148 30.74 -18.45 29.15
CA ASP A 148 31.68 -18.52 30.27
C ASP A 148 30.98 -18.87 31.59
N ASN A 149 29.68 -18.59 31.72
CA ASN A 149 28.87 -18.78 32.93
C ASN A 149 27.51 -19.44 32.61
N PRO A 150 27.48 -20.73 32.22
CA PRO A 150 26.29 -21.41 31.71
C PRO A 150 25.15 -21.58 32.74
N ASN A 151 25.46 -21.47 34.04
CA ASN A 151 24.50 -21.65 35.13
C ASN A 151 24.17 -20.34 35.88
N ALA A 152 24.60 -19.18 35.37
CA ALA A 152 24.28 -17.90 36.00
C ALA A 152 22.81 -17.53 35.75
N GLU A 153 22.03 -17.37 36.80
CA GLU A 153 20.68 -16.80 36.72
C GLU A 153 20.79 -15.29 36.48
N ILE A 154 20.38 -14.85 35.30
CA ILE A 154 20.38 -13.43 34.92
C ILE A 154 19.02 -12.86 35.31
N HIS A 155 19.00 -12.05 36.36
CA HIS A 155 17.82 -11.30 36.77
C HIS A 155 17.82 -9.93 36.10
N PHE A 156 16.82 -9.68 35.25
CA PHE A 156 16.52 -8.35 34.74
C PHE A 156 15.66 -7.63 35.78
N ASP A 157 16.23 -6.66 36.50
CA ASP A 157 15.48 -5.87 37.49
C ASP A 157 14.49 -4.93 36.78
N SER A 158 13.22 -5.35 36.70
CA SER A 158 12.12 -4.52 36.22
C SER A 158 11.64 -3.59 37.34
N ARG A 159 12.02 -2.31 37.31
CA ARG A 159 11.42 -1.29 38.19
C ARG A 159 10.14 -0.72 37.55
N PRO A 160 9.03 -0.57 38.31
CA PRO A 160 7.78 -0.08 37.76
C PRO A 160 7.91 1.41 37.42
N GLY A 161 7.81 1.75 36.14
CA GLY A 161 7.92 3.12 35.62
C GLY A 161 9.03 3.34 34.58
N HIS A 162 9.95 2.37 34.41
CA HIS A 162 10.85 2.30 33.27
C HIS A 162 10.53 1.05 32.46
N ARG A 163 10.05 1.23 31.23
CA ARG A 163 10.07 0.14 30.25
C ARG A 163 11.53 0.01 29.80
N GLU A 164 12.22 -0.90 30.48
CA GLU A 164 13.42 -1.65 30.08
C GLU A 164 14.46 -0.91 29.22
N TYR A 165 15.36 -0.16 29.86
CA TYR A 165 16.71 0.09 29.35
C TYR A 165 17.68 0.17 30.52
N SER A 166 18.45 -0.89 30.75
CA SER A 166 19.70 -0.76 31.49
C SER A 166 20.74 -0.18 30.53
N GLU A 167 20.77 1.15 30.41
CA GLU A 167 21.82 1.85 29.68
C GLU A 167 23.19 1.58 30.35
N PHE A 168 23.98 0.67 29.79
CA PHE A 168 25.43 0.76 29.89
C PHE A 168 25.87 1.63 28.71
N ARG A 169 26.09 2.94 28.98
CA ARG A 169 26.71 3.83 28.01
C ARG A 169 28.21 3.54 27.98
N ILE A 170 28.64 2.86 26.93
CA ILE A 170 30.01 2.98 26.45
C ILE A 170 29.89 3.89 25.22
N ASP A 171 30.31 5.14 25.39
CA ASP A 171 30.58 6.03 24.26
C ASP A 171 31.73 5.40 23.47
N ASP A 172 31.40 4.63 22.44
CA ASP A 172 32.37 4.26 21.41
C ASP A 172 31.69 4.35 20.04
N GLU A 173 32.39 4.90 19.05
CA GLU A 173 31.92 5.12 17.67
C GLU A 173 31.63 3.80 16.91
N GLN A 174 31.60 2.66 17.60
CA GLN A 174 31.47 1.30 17.06
C GLN A 174 30.21 0.56 17.53
N THR A 175 29.39 1.14 18.41
CA THR A 175 28.16 0.49 18.87
C THR A 175 27.13 0.39 17.74
N VAL A 176 26.93 -0.83 17.23
CA VAL A 176 25.90 -1.13 16.22
C VAL A 176 24.58 -1.40 16.93
N TRP A 177 23.55 -0.63 16.60
CA TRP A 177 22.18 -0.89 17.03
C TRP A 177 21.44 -1.64 15.92
N LEU A 178 20.79 -2.75 16.29
CA LEU A 178 19.84 -3.42 15.42
C LEU A 178 18.46 -2.88 15.77
N SER A 179 17.72 -2.41 14.77
CA SER A 179 16.34 -1.99 14.96
C SER A 179 15.47 -2.57 13.86
N GLU A 180 14.30 -3.06 14.25
CA GLU A 180 13.27 -3.47 13.30
C GLU A 180 12.20 -2.40 13.23
N TRP A 181 11.79 -2.05 12.02
CA TRP A 181 10.73 -1.10 11.78
C TRP A 181 9.59 -1.77 11.00
N GLN A 182 8.38 -1.34 11.30
CA GLN A 182 7.17 -1.72 10.60
C GLN A 182 6.67 -0.53 9.80
N LEU A 183 6.51 -0.73 8.50
CA LEU A 183 5.91 0.22 7.58
C LEU A 183 4.51 -0.25 7.22
N SER A 184 3.49 0.51 7.56
CA SER A 184 2.10 0.22 7.22
C SER A 184 1.49 1.40 6.48
N ARG A 185 0.66 1.13 5.47
CA ARG A 185 0.02 2.21 4.71
C ARG A 185 -1.06 2.89 5.54
N ILE A 186 -1.17 4.20 5.38
CA ILE A 186 -2.23 5.03 5.94
C ILE A 186 -3.21 5.34 4.80
N GLY A 187 -4.44 4.87 4.92
CA GLY A 187 -5.49 5.15 3.95
C GLY A 187 -5.75 4.03 2.91
N LEU A 188 -6.63 4.36 1.97
CA LEU A 188 -7.11 3.44 0.93
C LEU A 188 -5.98 3.02 -0.01
N SER A 189 -6.14 1.93 -0.73
CA SER A 189 -5.11 1.39 -1.62
C SER A 189 -4.89 2.22 -2.88
N GLY A 190 -3.66 2.17 -3.40
CA GLY A 190 -3.26 2.94 -4.58
C GLY A 190 -3.59 2.27 -5.91
N TRP A 191 -4.15 1.04 -5.93
CA TRP A 191 -4.34 0.31 -7.19
C TRP A 191 -5.28 1.04 -8.16
N VAL A 192 -6.25 1.83 -7.66
CA VAL A 192 -7.16 2.62 -8.51
C VAL A 192 -6.42 3.63 -9.40
N TRP A 193 -5.17 3.97 -9.09
CA TRP A 193 -4.34 4.86 -9.91
C TRP A 193 -3.83 4.23 -11.20
N VAL A 194 -4.15 2.96 -11.44
CA VAL A 194 -4.03 2.34 -12.76
C VAL A 194 -5.22 2.67 -13.68
N GLY A 195 -6.30 3.21 -13.12
CA GLY A 195 -7.50 3.64 -13.86
C GLY A 195 -7.41 5.07 -14.36
N VAL A 196 -8.44 5.47 -15.12
CA VAL A 196 -8.57 6.83 -15.65
C VAL A 196 -9.42 7.66 -14.69
N PRO A 197 -8.97 8.84 -14.25
CA PRO A 197 -9.81 9.75 -13.48
C PRO A 197 -11.06 10.12 -14.28
N VAL A 198 -12.22 10.06 -13.63
CA VAL A 198 -13.52 10.42 -14.23
C VAL A 198 -14.08 11.60 -13.45
N ASP A 199 -14.83 12.47 -14.13
CA ASP A 199 -15.58 13.51 -13.45
C ASP A 199 -16.52 12.91 -12.40
N ALA A 200 -16.72 13.64 -11.30
CA ALA A 200 -17.58 13.19 -10.22
C ALA A 200 -18.99 12.84 -10.74
N PRO A 201 -19.66 11.81 -10.17
CA PRO A 201 -20.98 11.39 -10.61
C PRO A 201 -21.95 12.59 -10.65
N SER A 202 -22.69 12.69 -11.74
CA SER A 202 -23.51 13.83 -12.14
C SER A 202 -24.43 14.36 -11.03
N SER A 203 -24.15 15.53 -10.43
CA SER A 203 -25.00 16.43 -9.59
C SER A 203 -25.92 15.84 -8.48
N ALA A 204 -26.08 14.52 -8.40
CA ALA A 204 -26.97 13.84 -7.50
C ALA A 204 -26.26 13.68 -6.16
N ARG A 205 -26.89 14.21 -5.11
CA ARG A 205 -26.38 14.07 -3.75
C ARG A 205 -26.46 12.60 -3.34
N LEU A 206 -25.31 11.97 -3.15
CA LEU A 206 -25.22 10.62 -2.60
C LEU A 206 -25.39 10.65 -1.08
N THR A 207 -26.05 9.65 -0.53
CA THR A 207 -26.28 9.46 0.91
C THR A 207 -26.13 7.98 1.28
N PRO A 208 -25.72 7.67 2.52
CA PRO A 208 -25.82 6.31 3.05
C PRO A 208 -27.25 5.78 2.98
N LEU A 209 -27.43 4.66 2.27
CA LEU A 209 -28.66 3.87 2.27
C LEU A 209 -28.66 2.84 3.40
N PHE A 210 -27.47 2.32 3.72
CA PHE A 210 -27.26 1.39 4.82
C PHE A 210 -25.85 1.57 5.43
N GLN A 211 -25.77 1.48 6.75
CA GLN A 211 -24.52 1.55 7.51
C GLN A 211 -24.38 0.33 8.40
N ASP A 212 -23.18 -0.23 8.45
CA ASP A 212 -22.80 -1.28 9.39
C ASP A 212 -21.97 -0.70 10.55
N GLN A 213 -21.33 -1.57 11.34
CA GLN A 213 -20.50 -1.15 12.48
C GLN A 213 -19.26 -0.35 12.08
N GLN A 214 -18.84 -0.44 10.81
CA GLN A 214 -17.65 0.22 10.28
C GLN A 214 -18.01 1.50 9.49
N GLY A 215 -19.30 1.78 9.26
CA GLY A 215 -19.79 2.97 8.58
C GLY A 215 -20.65 2.64 7.36
N PRO A 216 -20.76 3.54 6.38
CA PRO A 216 -21.59 3.32 5.20
C PRO A 216 -21.11 2.12 4.38
N LEU A 217 -21.99 1.14 4.21
CA LEU A 217 -21.75 -0.06 3.39
C LEU A 217 -22.38 0.10 2.02
N VAL A 218 -23.56 0.72 1.95
CA VAL A 218 -24.27 1.00 0.70
C VAL A 218 -24.63 2.47 0.65
N ILE A 219 -24.24 3.15 -0.44
CA ILE A 219 -24.64 4.54 -0.71
C ILE A 219 -25.40 4.62 -2.03
N GLY A 220 -26.24 5.64 -2.16
CA GLY A 220 -27.06 5.87 -3.35
C GLY A 220 -27.65 7.28 -3.37
N GLU A 221 -28.53 7.56 -4.32
CA GLU A 221 -29.06 8.89 -4.54
C GLU A 221 -30.10 9.27 -3.47
N ALA A 222 -29.93 10.45 -2.87
CA ALA A 222 -30.82 10.96 -1.83
C ALA A 222 -32.28 11.08 -2.31
N ASP A 223 -33.21 10.82 -1.41
CA ASP A 223 -34.67 10.94 -1.60
C ASP A 223 -35.26 10.09 -2.74
N LYS A 224 -34.50 9.08 -3.22
CA LYS A 224 -34.97 8.15 -4.25
C LYS A 224 -35.13 6.74 -3.68
N LYS A 225 -36.10 5.99 -4.23
CA LYS A 225 -36.27 4.55 -3.95
C LYS A 225 -35.49 3.65 -4.92
N ARG A 226 -35.05 4.25 -6.03
CA ARG A 226 -34.28 3.60 -7.09
C ARG A 226 -33.29 4.56 -7.68
N GLY A 227 -32.16 4.06 -8.15
CA GLY A 227 -31.15 4.87 -8.82
C GLY A 227 -29.79 4.20 -8.77
N THR A 228 -28.75 5.03 -8.81
CA THR A 228 -27.38 4.54 -8.72
C THR A 228 -27.12 3.96 -7.33
N GLY A 229 -26.52 2.77 -7.28
CA GLY A 229 -26.12 2.12 -6.04
C GLY A 229 -24.63 1.81 -6.04
N TRP A 230 -24.02 1.96 -4.87
CA TRP A 230 -22.59 1.82 -4.66
C TRP A 230 -22.36 0.96 -3.42
N LEU A 231 -21.36 0.09 -3.47
CA LEU A 231 -21.02 -0.86 -2.42
C LEU A 231 -19.61 -0.60 -1.91
N ARG A 232 -19.44 -0.50 -0.59
CA ARG A 232 -18.13 -0.33 0.04
C ARG A 232 -17.31 -1.59 -0.19
N ILE A 233 -16.09 -1.44 -0.70
CA ILE A 233 -15.12 -2.52 -0.88
C ILE A 233 -13.88 -2.34 -0.01
N GLU A 234 -13.67 -1.16 0.56
CA GLU A 234 -12.47 -0.85 1.32
C GLU A 234 -12.73 0.28 2.32
N LEU A 235 -12.06 0.24 3.47
CA LEU A 235 -12.10 1.26 4.52
C LEU A 235 -10.68 1.52 5.04
N ALA A 236 -10.33 2.78 5.27
CA ALA A 236 -9.13 3.16 6.03
C ALA A 236 -9.27 4.58 6.59
N GLU A 237 -9.03 4.75 7.90
CA GLU A 237 -9.02 6.05 8.58
C GLU A 237 -10.18 7.00 8.18
N GLY A 238 -11.40 6.46 8.20
CA GLY A 238 -12.62 7.21 7.86
C GLY A 238 -12.81 7.53 6.37
N GLU A 239 -11.91 7.08 5.49
CA GLU A 239 -12.14 7.02 4.05
C GLU A 239 -12.73 5.67 3.67
N PHE A 240 -13.66 5.72 2.73
CA PHE A 240 -14.34 4.57 2.20
C PHE A 240 -14.10 4.50 0.70
N ARG A 241 -13.84 3.31 0.17
CA ARG A 241 -13.88 3.07 -1.27
C ARG A 241 -15.15 2.34 -1.63
N PHE A 242 -15.80 2.83 -2.65
CA PHE A 242 -17.00 2.24 -3.21
C PHE A 242 -16.78 1.80 -4.65
N ILE A 243 -17.42 0.70 -5.01
CA ILE A 243 -17.60 0.29 -6.40
C ILE A 243 -19.05 0.48 -6.80
N LYS A 244 -19.28 0.95 -8.03
CA LYS A 244 -20.63 1.11 -8.56
C LYS A 244 -21.23 -0.25 -8.91
N LEU A 245 -22.46 -0.49 -8.45
CA LEU A 245 -23.21 -1.70 -8.76
C LEU A 245 -24.14 -1.55 -9.97
N GLY A 246 -24.53 -0.32 -10.31
CA GLY A 246 -25.39 -0.02 -11.46
C GLY A 246 -26.26 1.23 -11.25
N ASP A 247 -26.91 1.71 -12.31
CA ASP A 247 -27.62 3.01 -12.35
C ASP A 247 -29.12 2.96 -11.98
N LYS A 248 -29.73 1.77 -11.95
CA LYS A 248 -31.18 1.58 -11.80
C LYS A 248 -31.53 0.48 -10.80
N LEU A 249 -30.87 0.50 -9.66
CA LEU A 249 -31.09 -0.49 -8.60
C LEU A 249 -32.25 -0.09 -7.71
N GLU A 250 -33.04 -1.07 -7.27
CA GLU A 250 -34.07 -0.86 -6.25
C GLU A 250 -33.43 -1.00 -4.86
N TYR A 251 -33.49 0.06 -4.05
CA TYR A 251 -32.72 0.09 -2.80
C TYR A 251 -33.25 -0.88 -1.73
N GLN A 252 -34.55 -1.20 -1.76
CA GLN A 252 -35.16 -2.17 -0.83
C GLN A 252 -34.63 -3.60 -1.02
N SER A 253 -34.30 -4.01 -2.24
CA SER A 253 -33.72 -5.33 -2.52
C SER A 253 -32.21 -5.31 -2.38
N LEU A 254 -31.55 -4.18 -2.67
CA LEU A 254 -30.10 -4.05 -2.61
C LEU A 254 -29.54 -4.23 -1.20
N ILE A 255 -30.15 -3.59 -0.19
CA ILE A 255 -29.59 -3.57 1.18
C ILE A 255 -29.49 -4.97 1.80
N PRO A 256 -30.54 -5.82 1.80
CA PRO A 256 -30.44 -7.17 2.35
C PRO A 256 -29.37 -8.02 1.63
N THR A 257 -29.26 -7.89 0.31
CA THR A 257 -28.26 -8.61 -0.48
C THR A 257 -26.84 -8.13 -0.15
N ALA A 258 -26.62 -6.82 0.05
CA ALA A 258 -25.31 -6.29 0.45
C ALA A 258 -24.82 -6.84 1.79
N VAL A 259 -25.74 -7.07 2.73
CA VAL A 259 -25.40 -7.58 4.07
C VAL A 259 -25.15 -9.09 4.06
N THR A 260 -25.89 -9.85 3.25
CA THR A 260 -25.90 -11.33 3.33
C THR A 260 -25.20 -12.04 2.18
N GLN A 261 -25.00 -11.34 1.06
CA GLN A 261 -24.52 -11.89 -0.23
C GLN A 261 -23.56 -10.91 -0.89
N PHE A 262 -22.64 -10.32 -0.10
CA PHE A 262 -21.66 -9.34 -0.55
C PHE A 262 -20.88 -9.79 -1.79
N GLU A 263 -20.27 -10.97 -1.74
CA GLU A 263 -19.51 -11.54 -2.86
C GLU A 263 -20.38 -11.68 -4.11
N THR A 264 -21.63 -12.11 -3.96
CA THR A 264 -22.57 -12.26 -5.09
C THR A 264 -22.85 -10.94 -5.79
N LEU A 265 -22.91 -9.83 -5.04
CA LEU A 265 -23.07 -8.50 -5.65
C LEU A 265 -21.82 -8.05 -6.39
N LEU A 266 -20.63 -8.29 -5.82
CA LEU A 266 -19.36 -7.96 -6.48
C LEU A 266 -19.17 -8.75 -7.78
N HIS A 267 -19.39 -10.07 -7.74
CA HIS A 267 -19.31 -10.92 -8.92
C HIS A 267 -20.44 -10.66 -9.92
N GLY A 268 -21.53 -10.05 -9.48
CA GLY A 268 -22.65 -9.65 -10.32
C GLY A 268 -22.38 -8.40 -11.17
N ILE A 269 -21.30 -7.66 -10.89
CA ILE A 269 -20.91 -6.49 -11.68
C ILE A 269 -20.48 -6.95 -13.07
N GLN A 270 -21.20 -6.50 -14.10
CA GLN A 270 -20.90 -6.79 -15.49
C GLN A 270 -20.32 -5.56 -16.18
N GLY A 271 -19.28 -5.76 -16.99
CA GLY A 271 -18.65 -4.68 -17.76
C GLY A 271 -17.15 -4.88 -17.90
N GLU A 272 -16.58 -4.20 -18.89
CA GLU A 272 -15.12 -4.14 -19.09
C GLU A 272 -14.45 -3.10 -18.17
N GLU A 273 -15.24 -2.15 -17.64
CA GLU A 273 -14.79 -1.07 -16.76
C GLU A 273 -15.66 -1.01 -15.49
N LEU A 274 -15.01 -0.64 -14.40
CA LEU A 274 -15.58 -0.46 -13.07
C LEU A 274 -15.46 1.01 -12.67
N GLU A 275 -16.58 1.59 -12.25
CA GLU A 275 -16.57 2.91 -11.61
C GLU A 275 -16.25 2.75 -10.11
N VAL A 276 -15.16 3.38 -9.67
CA VAL A 276 -14.64 3.30 -8.31
C VAL A 276 -14.53 4.70 -7.72
N MET A 277 -15.04 4.90 -6.52
CA MET A 277 -15.13 6.21 -5.88
C MET A 277 -14.61 6.16 -4.44
N ASP A 278 -13.72 7.09 -4.10
CA ASP A 278 -13.31 7.33 -2.73
C ASP A 278 -14.25 8.37 -2.10
N TRP A 279 -14.60 8.17 -0.83
CA TRP A 279 -15.62 8.94 -0.15
C TRP A 279 -15.26 9.18 1.31
N ARG A 280 -15.47 10.41 1.80
CA ARG A 280 -15.22 10.83 3.19
C ARG A 280 -16.17 11.96 3.55
N ASP A 281 -16.64 12.00 4.80
CA ASP A 281 -17.48 13.09 5.34
C ASP A 281 -18.66 13.48 4.44
N ASP A 282 -19.41 12.48 3.98
CA ASP A 282 -20.55 12.63 3.07
C ASP A 282 -20.24 13.23 1.68
N LYS A 283 -18.97 13.20 1.25
CA LYS A 283 -18.53 13.77 -0.03
C LYS A 283 -17.65 12.82 -0.83
N PRO A 284 -17.84 12.74 -2.16
CA PRO A 284 -16.90 12.05 -3.03
C PRO A 284 -15.57 12.82 -3.07
N LEU A 285 -14.47 12.10 -2.89
CA LEU A 285 -13.10 12.63 -2.95
C LEU A 285 -12.49 12.44 -4.34
N ARG A 286 -12.55 11.20 -4.86
CA ARG A 286 -11.91 10.79 -6.11
C ARG A 286 -12.81 9.82 -6.84
N HIS A 287 -12.79 9.85 -8.17
CA HIS A 287 -13.61 8.97 -9.01
C HIS A 287 -12.76 8.47 -10.17
N TYR A 288 -12.79 7.15 -10.41
CA TYR A 288 -11.96 6.47 -11.41
C TYR A 288 -12.78 5.46 -12.20
N SER A 289 -12.46 5.32 -13.49
CA SER A 289 -12.82 4.15 -14.29
C SER A 289 -11.62 3.21 -14.32
N VAL A 290 -11.80 1.99 -13.80
CA VAL A 290 -10.76 0.98 -13.74
C VAL A 290 -11.18 -0.24 -14.57
N PRO A 291 -10.36 -0.71 -15.53
CA PRO A 291 -10.66 -1.94 -16.25
C PRO A 291 -10.83 -3.13 -15.29
N THR A 292 -11.90 -3.91 -15.46
CA THR A 292 -12.25 -5.02 -14.55
C THR A 292 -11.12 -6.03 -14.40
N GLN A 293 -10.35 -6.28 -15.46
CA GLN A 293 -9.17 -7.16 -15.44
C GLN A 293 -8.04 -6.70 -14.49
N LEU A 294 -8.07 -5.44 -14.04
CA LEU A 294 -7.09 -4.85 -13.13
C LEU A 294 -7.57 -4.79 -11.68
N ALA A 295 -8.84 -5.12 -11.45
CA ALA A 295 -9.46 -5.20 -10.14
C ALA A 295 -9.89 -6.66 -9.91
N PRO A 296 -9.16 -7.45 -9.12
CA PRO A 296 -9.56 -8.82 -8.85
C PRO A 296 -10.73 -8.82 -7.88
N LEU A 297 -11.94 -8.67 -8.42
CA LEU A 297 -13.17 -8.53 -7.63
C LEU A 297 -13.39 -9.70 -6.65
N GLU A 298 -12.89 -10.88 -7.03
CA GLU A 298 -12.96 -12.12 -6.27
C GLU A 298 -12.07 -12.15 -5.03
N GLN A 299 -11.12 -11.22 -4.95
CA GLN A 299 -10.19 -11.10 -3.83
C GLN A 299 -10.63 -10.02 -2.83
N PHE A 300 -11.74 -9.32 -3.09
CA PHE A 300 -12.31 -8.39 -2.13
C PHE A 300 -13.09 -9.15 -1.06
N ASP A 301 -12.49 -9.27 0.11
CA ASP A 301 -13.18 -9.61 1.35
C ASP A 301 -13.33 -8.35 2.21
N LEU A 302 -14.50 -8.14 2.82
CA LEU A 302 -14.74 -7.08 3.79
C LEU A 302 -14.04 -7.34 5.14
N GLY A 303 -13.71 -8.61 5.41
CA GLY A 303 -13.12 -9.05 6.68
C GLY A 303 -11.59 -9.18 6.67
N ASP A 304 -10.96 -9.29 5.50
CA ASP A 304 -9.52 -9.41 5.38
C ASP A 304 -8.90 -8.09 4.95
N GLU A 305 -8.08 -7.52 5.83
CA GLU A 305 -7.43 -6.25 5.58
C GLU A 305 -6.29 -6.38 4.57
N ASN A 306 -5.84 -7.58 4.18
CA ASN A 306 -4.64 -7.75 3.36
C ASN A 306 -4.94 -8.08 1.89
N TYR A 307 -5.10 -7.04 1.06
CA TYR A 307 -5.15 -7.24 -0.40
C TYR A 307 -3.77 -7.54 -0.95
N ASN A 308 -3.44 -8.82 -1.13
CA ASN A 308 -2.36 -9.20 -2.03
C ASN A 308 -2.91 -9.15 -3.46
N LEU A 309 -2.97 -7.94 -4.01
CA LEU A 309 -3.09 -7.76 -5.44
C LEU A 309 -1.78 -8.20 -6.07
N VAL A 310 -1.26 -9.40 -5.88
CA VAL A 310 -0.08 -9.93 -6.56
C VAL A 310 -0.43 -11.37 -6.87
N PRO A 311 -0.42 -11.83 -8.14
CA PRO A 311 -0.70 -13.23 -8.38
C PRO A 311 0.48 -14.03 -7.79
N ASP A 312 0.22 -15.22 -7.25
CA ASP A 312 1.24 -16.04 -6.56
C ASP A 312 2.52 -16.28 -7.38
N ASN A 313 2.42 -16.11 -8.70
CA ASN A 313 3.54 -16.18 -9.64
C ASN A 313 4.57 -15.04 -9.53
N ALA A 314 4.37 -14.02 -8.69
CA ALA A 314 5.38 -12.99 -8.43
C ALA A 314 6.48 -13.45 -7.46
N TYR A 315 6.21 -14.50 -6.67
CA TYR A 315 7.13 -15.03 -5.65
C TYR A 315 7.96 -16.22 -6.15
N ALA A 316 7.66 -16.75 -7.34
CA ALA A 316 8.47 -17.79 -7.96
C ALA A 316 9.66 -17.16 -8.70
N GLY A 317 10.75 -16.94 -7.96
CA GLY A 317 12.08 -16.64 -8.46
C GLY A 317 13.09 -17.58 -7.83
#